data_AF-A0A1I4QLK0-F1
#
_entry.id   AF-A0A1I4QLK0-F1
#
_cell.length_a   1.000
_cell.length_b   1.000
_cell.length_c   1.000
_cell.angle_alpha   90.00
_cell.angle_beta   90.00
_cell.angle_gamma   90.00
#
_symmetry.space_group_name_H-M   'P 1'
#
loop_
_entity.id
_entity.type
_entity.pdbx_description
1 polymer ?
#
loop_
_entity_poly.entity_id
_entity_poly.type
_entity_poly.pdbx_seq_one_letter_code
_entity_poly.pdbx_strand_id
1 'polypeptide(L)'
;MNLYLDPSLAAHRHGRFFVSQLGAEPMDELPGSGLVMMHGKGFQGLSASEQETRWQWASQPGRALLLLPPFQLGAVFDQVDWQITLRTEVASTTDGIVPQILSNETNQNLVGSDGEFDRASGHQWRDYSVNTRYVKKHQGTGIFAATCLPLWSISLLDNAQDTVAWLESLLSLAGNAVVDSSAEPQASSAELKPTDYTLLVCMQAWDIHTVEEVSQALSNGAPSLFTIPEADLVEGFARLREAGLIDHRGLTELGHEVLYESPYGHYAERLKEEAPYERK
;
A
#
# COMPACT_ATOMS: atom_id res chain seq x y z
N MET A 1 1.77 -4.72 -16.07
CA MET A 1 2.09 -4.03 -14.80
C MET A 1 1.81 -2.54 -14.96
N ASN A 2 1.29 -1.85 -13.93
CA ASN A 2 1.17 -0.39 -13.94
C ASN A 2 2.41 0.24 -13.29
N LEU A 3 3.13 1.08 -14.06
CA LEU A 3 4.35 1.76 -13.64
C LEU A 3 4.09 3.26 -13.55
N TYR A 4 4.39 3.84 -12.39
CA TYR A 4 4.16 5.27 -12.13
C TYR A 4 5.45 5.96 -11.69
N LEU A 5 5.56 7.25 -12.00
CA LEU A 5 6.69 8.10 -11.62
C LEU A 5 6.22 9.22 -10.72
N ASP A 6 6.88 9.41 -9.57
CA ASP A 6 6.73 10.63 -8.76
C ASP A 6 7.00 11.88 -9.62
N PRO A 7 6.24 12.99 -9.40
CA PRO A 7 6.35 14.20 -10.22
C PRO A 7 7.79 14.69 -10.42
N SER A 8 8.62 14.60 -9.39
CA SER A 8 10.01 15.04 -9.45
C SER A 8 10.87 14.17 -10.38
N LEU A 9 10.62 12.84 -10.37
CA LEU A 9 11.28 11.89 -11.25
C LEU A 9 10.79 12.04 -12.69
N ALA A 10 9.48 12.18 -12.88
CA ALA A 10 8.84 12.37 -14.18
C ALA A 10 9.39 13.61 -14.93
N ALA A 11 9.57 14.72 -14.21
CA ALA A 11 10.15 15.95 -14.75
C ALA A 11 11.67 15.86 -15.02
N HIS A 12 12.35 14.86 -14.46
CA HIS A 12 13.80 14.68 -14.62
C HIS A 12 14.17 13.95 -15.92
N ARG A 13 15.41 14.13 -16.38
CA ARG A 13 15.94 13.39 -17.56
C ARG A 13 15.89 11.86 -17.38
N HIS A 14 15.96 11.37 -16.14
CA HIS A 14 15.84 9.94 -15.82
C HIS A 14 14.41 9.44 -16.06
N GLY A 15 13.40 10.25 -15.72
CA GLY A 15 11.99 9.93 -15.99
C GLY A 15 11.68 9.70 -17.46
N ARG A 16 12.32 10.48 -18.35
CA ARG A 16 12.16 10.31 -19.81
C ARG A 16 12.54 8.91 -20.31
N PHE A 17 13.55 8.28 -19.70
CA PHE A 17 13.89 6.89 -20.00
C PHE A 17 12.72 5.97 -19.64
N PHE A 18 12.21 6.06 -18.41
CA PHE A 18 11.12 5.21 -17.94
C PHE A 18 9.83 5.39 -18.75
N VAL A 19 9.48 6.63 -19.10
CA VAL A 19 8.32 6.92 -19.95
C VAL A 19 8.52 6.32 -21.35
N SER A 20 9.65 6.58 -22.00
CA SER A 20 9.85 6.19 -23.40
C SER A 20 10.17 4.71 -23.61
N GLN A 21 10.88 4.08 -22.68
CA GLN A 21 11.36 2.71 -22.81
C GLN A 21 10.48 1.70 -22.08
N LEU A 22 9.90 2.08 -20.93
CA LEU A 22 9.14 1.17 -20.08
C LEU A 22 7.65 1.50 -20.03
N GLY A 23 7.20 2.57 -20.70
CA GLY A 23 5.80 2.99 -20.68
C GLY A 23 5.31 3.47 -19.32
N ALA A 24 6.21 3.98 -18.46
CA ALA A 24 5.83 4.51 -17.15
C ALA A 24 5.03 5.82 -17.29
N GLU A 25 4.04 6.00 -16.41
CA GLU A 25 3.16 7.17 -16.42
C GLU A 25 3.53 8.15 -15.29
N PRO A 26 3.58 9.47 -15.56
CA PRO A 26 3.68 10.45 -14.47
C PRO A 26 2.42 10.39 -13.62
N MET A 27 2.57 10.49 -12.29
CA MET A 27 1.43 10.58 -11.37
C MET A 27 1.36 11.98 -10.76
N ASP A 28 0.14 12.51 -10.60
CA ASP A 28 -0.10 13.72 -9.80
C ASP A 28 -0.39 13.35 -8.34
N GLU A 29 -1.08 12.23 -8.13
CA GLU A 29 -1.43 11.66 -6.82
C GLU A 29 -1.02 10.18 -6.75
N LEU A 30 -0.94 9.64 -5.53
CA LEU A 30 -0.58 8.23 -5.34
C LEU A 30 -1.66 7.30 -5.94
N PRO A 31 -1.31 6.36 -6.82
CA PRO A 31 -2.28 5.53 -7.54
C PRO A 31 -2.90 4.46 -6.63
N GLY A 32 -4.06 3.93 -7.01
CA GLY A 32 -4.75 2.88 -6.23
C GLY A 32 -3.99 1.55 -6.15
N SER A 33 -3.16 1.23 -7.15
CA SER A 33 -2.29 0.05 -7.19
C SER A 33 -1.16 0.24 -8.21
N GLY A 34 -0.13 -0.60 -8.15
CA GLY A 34 1.00 -0.60 -9.07
C GLY A 34 2.34 -0.27 -8.41
N LEU A 35 3.36 -0.06 -9.24
CA LEU A 35 4.70 0.29 -8.79
C LEU A 35 4.97 1.77 -9.03
N VAL A 36 5.24 2.51 -7.96
CA VAL A 36 5.66 3.91 -7.99
C VAL A 36 7.17 3.98 -7.85
N MET A 37 7.83 4.71 -8.75
CA MET A 37 9.26 4.99 -8.70
C MET A 37 9.51 6.45 -8.31
N MET A 38 10.51 6.66 -7.45
CA MET A 38 10.97 8.00 -7.10
C MET A 38 12.47 8.00 -6.81
N HIS A 39 13.13 9.17 -6.92
CA HIS A 39 14.52 9.28 -6.45
C HIS A 39 14.57 9.17 -4.92
N GLY A 40 15.55 8.44 -4.41
CA GLY A 40 15.82 8.28 -2.99
C GLY A 40 16.13 9.60 -2.31
N LYS A 41 16.92 10.49 -2.95
CA LYS A 41 17.13 11.86 -2.46
C LYS A 41 15.83 12.67 -2.37
N GLY A 42 14.86 12.36 -3.24
CA GLY A 42 13.54 12.99 -3.24
C GLY A 42 12.78 12.56 -2.00
N PHE A 43 12.74 11.25 -1.74
CA PHE A 43 12.12 10.69 -0.53
C PHE A 43 12.78 11.22 0.76
N GLN A 44 14.12 11.20 0.83
CA GLN A 44 14.88 11.70 1.99
C GLN A 44 14.65 13.20 2.26
N GLY A 45 14.28 13.99 1.23
CA GLY A 45 13.98 15.41 1.36
C GLY A 45 12.53 15.75 1.71
N LEU A 46 11.64 14.76 1.75
CA LEU A 46 10.25 14.94 2.16
C LEU A 46 10.15 15.22 3.66
N SER A 47 9.04 15.84 4.08
CA SER A 47 8.69 15.91 5.50
C SER A 47 8.39 14.51 6.06
N ALA A 48 8.55 14.32 7.38
CA ALA A 48 8.25 13.05 8.04
C ALA A 48 6.81 12.57 7.77
N SER A 49 5.85 13.49 7.71
CA SER A 49 4.45 13.16 7.39
C SER A 49 4.29 12.61 5.97
N GLU A 50 4.98 13.21 4.99
CA GLU A 50 4.90 12.77 3.58
C GLU A 50 5.62 11.44 3.34
N GLN A 51 6.73 11.19 4.06
CA GLN A 51 7.40 9.90 4.07
C GLN A 51 6.48 8.83 4.65
N GLU A 52 5.82 9.12 5.78
CA GLU A 52 4.87 8.22 6.41
C GLU A 52 3.67 7.92 5.50
N THR A 53 3.10 8.93 4.83
CA THR A 53 2.02 8.72 3.85
C THR A 53 2.44 7.74 2.75
N ARG A 54 3.64 7.90 2.19
CA ARG A 54 4.18 7.02 1.14
C ARG A 54 4.48 5.62 1.66
N TRP A 55 5.00 5.51 2.88
CA TRP A 55 5.23 4.24 3.56
C TRP A 55 3.93 3.47 3.81
N GLN A 56 2.89 4.14 4.29
CA GLN A 56 1.58 3.55 4.51
C GLN A 56 0.92 3.14 3.19
N TRP A 57 1.05 3.96 2.15
CA TRP A 57 0.61 3.60 0.82
C TRP A 57 1.32 2.35 0.30
N ALA A 58 2.64 2.30 0.37
CA ALA A 58 3.46 1.17 -0.06
C ALA A 58 3.20 -0.10 0.76
N SER A 59 2.65 0.03 1.97
CA SER A 59 2.27 -1.11 2.80
C SER A 59 0.97 -1.78 2.36
N GLN A 60 0.12 -1.15 1.52
CA GLN A 60 -1.16 -1.75 1.13
C GLN A 60 -0.99 -2.79 0.01
N PRO A 61 -1.88 -3.80 -0.10
CA PRO A 61 -1.82 -4.81 -1.14
C PRO A 61 -1.75 -4.22 -2.55
N GLY A 62 -0.91 -4.81 -3.40
CA GLY A 62 -0.75 -4.46 -4.81
C GLY A 62 -0.03 -3.16 -5.07
N ARG A 63 0.62 -2.60 -4.04
CA ARG A 63 1.37 -1.35 -4.13
C ARG A 63 2.84 -1.62 -3.84
N ALA A 64 3.70 -1.05 -4.68
CA ALA A 64 5.13 -1.09 -4.50
C ALA A 64 5.69 0.32 -4.62
N LEU A 65 6.47 0.77 -3.64
CA LEU A 65 7.27 1.98 -3.76
C LEU A 65 8.73 1.60 -3.93
N LEU A 66 9.35 2.03 -5.03
CA LEU A 66 10.75 1.79 -5.33
C LEU A 66 11.54 3.11 -5.30
N LEU A 67 12.44 3.22 -4.34
CA LEU A 67 13.42 4.29 -4.27
C LEU A 67 14.62 3.95 -5.18
N LEU A 68 14.92 4.86 -6.10
CA LEU A 68 16.02 4.74 -7.05
C LEU A 68 17.13 5.74 -6.73
N PRO A 69 18.37 5.55 -7.20
CA PRO A 69 19.36 6.61 -7.05
C PRO A 69 18.92 7.90 -7.79
N PRO A 70 19.58 9.05 -7.56
CA PRO A 70 20.56 9.27 -6.52
C PRO A 70 19.93 9.31 -5.12
N PHE A 71 20.70 8.88 -4.13
CA PHE A 71 20.42 9.07 -2.70
C PHE A 71 21.42 10.07 -2.09
N GLN A 72 21.01 10.70 -0.99
CA GLN A 72 21.95 11.27 -0.02
C GLN A 72 22.60 10.14 0.78
N LEU A 73 23.88 10.32 1.16
CA LEU A 73 24.59 9.36 2.00
C LEU A 73 24.01 9.35 3.42
N GLY A 74 24.02 8.19 4.07
CA GLY A 74 23.42 8.00 5.39
C GLY A 74 22.04 7.35 5.33
N ALA A 75 21.20 7.62 6.33
CA ALA A 75 19.91 6.96 6.51
C ALA A 75 18.96 7.20 5.31
N VAL A 76 18.26 6.15 4.90
CA VAL A 76 17.22 6.23 3.85
C VAL A 76 15.89 6.70 4.44
N PHE A 77 15.49 6.10 5.55
CA PHE A 77 14.21 6.36 6.23
C PHE A 77 14.27 5.87 7.67
N ASP A 78 13.68 6.62 8.62
CA ASP A 78 13.80 6.30 10.06
C ASP A 78 13.05 5.03 10.50
N GLN A 79 12.13 4.50 9.68
CA GLN A 79 11.40 3.25 9.97
C GLN A 79 12.18 1.98 9.61
N VAL A 80 13.35 2.10 8.97
CA VAL A 80 14.21 0.97 8.58
C VAL A 80 15.67 1.31 8.87
N ASP A 81 16.49 0.30 9.16
CA ASP A 81 17.92 0.51 9.44
C ASP A 81 18.79 0.78 8.20
N TRP A 82 18.17 1.11 7.06
CA TRP A 82 18.84 1.22 5.77
C TRP A 82 19.70 2.49 5.66
N GLN A 83 20.93 2.30 5.18
CA GLN A 83 21.91 3.35 4.95
C GLN A 83 22.54 3.25 3.56
N ILE A 84 22.75 4.41 2.94
CA ILE A 84 23.50 4.54 1.70
C ILE A 84 24.94 4.92 2.00
N THR A 85 25.87 4.13 1.50
CA THR A 85 27.32 4.41 1.57
C THR A 85 27.92 4.45 0.16
N LEU A 86 29.11 5.04 0.04
CA LEU A 86 29.85 5.00 -1.22
C LEU A 86 30.53 3.65 -1.39
N ARG A 87 30.55 3.17 -2.63
CA ARG A 87 31.26 1.96 -2.99
C ARG A 87 32.73 2.28 -3.27
N THR A 88 33.64 1.47 -2.74
CA THR A 88 35.09 1.60 -2.96
C THR A 88 35.60 0.72 -4.08
N GLU A 89 34.92 -0.40 -4.35
CA GLU A 89 35.28 -1.38 -5.38
C GLU A 89 34.21 -1.43 -6.46
N VAL A 90 34.57 -1.89 -7.66
CA VAL A 90 33.59 -2.07 -8.74
C VAL A 90 32.65 -3.20 -8.38
N ALA A 91 31.33 -2.97 -8.49
CA ALA A 91 30.34 -4.01 -8.23
C ALA A 91 30.49 -5.15 -9.24
N SER A 92 30.15 -6.37 -8.86
CA SER A 92 30.12 -7.50 -9.79
C SER A 92 29.08 -8.54 -9.37
N THR A 93 28.47 -9.20 -10.36
CA THR A 93 27.47 -10.24 -10.17
C THR A 93 27.46 -11.19 -11.36
N THR A 94 27.00 -12.42 -11.13
CA THR A 94 26.57 -13.38 -12.16
C THR A 94 25.06 -13.58 -12.16
N ASP A 95 24.38 -12.95 -11.22
CA ASP A 95 22.98 -13.19 -10.89
C ASP A 95 22.18 -11.99 -11.43
N GLY A 96 21.29 -12.26 -12.40
CA GLY A 96 20.43 -11.26 -13.05
C GLY A 96 21.09 -10.46 -14.18
N ILE A 97 20.36 -10.26 -15.28
CA ILE A 97 20.81 -9.49 -16.45
C ILE A 97 20.99 -8.01 -16.11
N VAL A 98 19.98 -7.40 -15.47
CA VAL A 98 19.97 -5.97 -15.14
C VAL A 98 21.13 -5.59 -14.18
N PRO A 99 21.33 -6.28 -13.04
CA PRO A 99 22.47 -5.98 -12.15
C PRO A 99 23.82 -6.21 -12.81
N GLN A 100 23.95 -7.20 -13.71
CA GLN A 100 25.19 -7.45 -14.45
C GLN A 100 25.55 -6.27 -15.36
N ILE A 101 24.58 -5.76 -16.13
CA ILE A 101 24.78 -4.59 -17.01
C ILE A 101 25.15 -3.35 -16.19
N LEU A 102 24.48 -3.12 -15.08
CA LEU A 102 24.62 -1.91 -14.26
C LEU A 102 25.78 -1.95 -13.25
N SER A 103 26.51 -3.06 -13.17
CA SER A 103 27.57 -3.29 -12.18
C SER A 103 28.64 -2.17 -12.19
N ASN A 104 29.09 -1.76 -13.37
CA ASN A 104 30.09 -0.70 -13.54
C ASN A 104 29.55 0.72 -13.29
N GLU A 105 28.23 0.88 -13.23
CA GLU A 105 27.56 2.18 -13.04
C GLU A 105 27.11 2.39 -11.59
N THR A 106 27.14 1.33 -10.78
CA THR A 106 26.68 1.37 -9.40
C THR A 106 27.82 1.79 -8.47
N ASN A 107 27.75 3.03 -7.97
CA ASN A 107 28.75 3.63 -7.08
C ASN A 107 28.29 3.77 -5.62
N GLN A 108 27.09 3.28 -5.29
CA GLN A 108 26.50 3.31 -3.97
C GLN A 108 26.23 1.89 -3.46
N ASN A 109 26.21 1.75 -2.13
CA ASN A 109 25.87 0.54 -1.40
C ASN A 109 24.65 0.77 -0.53
N LEU A 110 23.75 -0.20 -0.48
CA LEU A 110 22.62 -0.25 0.45
C LEU A 110 22.96 -1.22 1.59
N VAL A 111 23.18 -0.65 2.77
CA VAL A 111 23.55 -1.37 4.00
C VAL A 111 22.36 -1.35 4.96
N GLY A 112 22.15 -2.44 5.69
CA GLY A 112 21.04 -2.59 6.62
C GLY A 112 20.71 -4.06 6.80
N SER A 113 19.89 -4.37 7.79
CA SER A 113 19.43 -5.72 8.13
C SER A 113 17.94 -5.87 7.90
N ASP A 114 17.17 -4.78 7.99
CA ASP A 114 15.73 -4.80 7.81
C ASP A 114 15.34 -5.21 6.38
N GLY A 115 14.22 -5.92 6.30
CA GLY A 115 13.66 -6.41 5.06
C GLY A 115 14.39 -7.61 4.47
N GLU A 116 14.07 -7.88 3.22
CA GLU A 116 14.51 -9.03 2.46
C GLU A 116 15.18 -8.58 1.16
N PHE A 117 15.83 -9.54 0.51
CA PHE A 117 16.35 -9.41 -0.84
C PHE A 117 16.23 -10.77 -1.53
N ASP A 118 16.12 -10.76 -2.85
CA ASP A 118 16.09 -11.99 -3.64
C ASP A 118 17.35 -12.09 -4.49
N ARG A 119 18.17 -13.08 -4.16
CA ARG A 119 19.39 -13.36 -4.91
C ARG A 119 19.08 -13.85 -6.33
N ALA A 120 18.00 -14.59 -6.55
CA ALA A 120 17.63 -15.06 -7.88
C ALA A 120 17.27 -13.88 -8.82
N SER A 121 16.71 -12.80 -8.26
CA SER A 121 16.48 -11.52 -8.94
C SER A 121 17.72 -10.61 -9.01
N GLY A 122 18.89 -11.09 -8.60
CA GLY A 122 20.17 -10.36 -8.67
C GLY A 122 20.31 -9.20 -7.68
N HIS A 123 19.58 -9.24 -6.56
CA HIS A 123 19.61 -8.16 -5.57
C HIS A 123 20.92 -8.08 -4.76
N GLN A 124 21.82 -9.06 -4.92
CA GLN A 124 23.08 -9.16 -4.19
C GLN A 124 24.27 -9.19 -5.14
N TRP A 125 25.36 -8.54 -4.74
CA TRP A 125 26.65 -8.58 -5.41
C TRP A 125 27.49 -9.77 -4.95
N ARG A 126 28.58 -10.08 -5.67
CA ARG A 126 29.51 -11.18 -5.31
C ARG A 126 30.21 -10.99 -3.97
N ASP A 127 30.41 -9.74 -3.53
CA ASP A 127 30.98 -9.39 -2.23
C ASP A 127 29.97 -9.51 -1.06
N TYR A 128 28.79 -10.09 -1.32
CA TYR A 128 27.65 -10.25 -0.42
C TYR A 128 26.93 -8.95 -0.03
N SER A 129 27.40 -7.79 -0.50
CA SER A 129 26.65 -6.55 -0.33
C SER A 129 25.39 -6.55 -1.19
N VAL A 130 24.36 -5.84 -0.74
CA VAL A 130 23.03 -5.86 -1.37
C VAL A 130 22.85 -4.58 -2.19
N ASN A 131 22.37 -4.71 -3.42
CA ASN A 131 21.97 -3.56 -4.25
C ASN A 131 20.52 -3.19 -4.08
N THR A 132 19.65 -4.13 -3.73
CA THR A 132 18.21 -3.92 -3.65
C THR A 132 17.64 -4.60 -2.41
N ARG A 133 16.93 -3.85 -1.58
CA ARG A 133 16.19 -4.40 -0.44
C ARG A 133 14.72 -4.00 -0.52
N TYR A 134 13.86 -4.83 0.03
CA TYR A 134 12.45 -4.52 0.19
C TYR A 134 11.96 -4.93 1.58
N VAL A 135 11.05 -4.16 2.16
CA VAL A 135 10.30 -4.54 3.38
C VAL A 135 8.87 -4.86 2.98
N LYS A 136 8.36 -5.94 3.56
CA LYS A 136 6.97 -6.37 3.50
C LYS A 136 6.54 -6.79 4.91
N LYS A 137 5.42 -6.27 5.41
CA LYS A 137 4.98 -6.54 6.79
C LYS A 137 4.44 -7.96 6.97
N HIS A 138 3.73 -8.48 5.96
CA HIS A 138 3.21 -9.86 5.91
C HIS A 138 2.85 -10.27 4.47
N GLN A 139 2.64 -11.57 4.20
CA GLN A 139 2.51 -12.16 2.85
C GLN A 139 1.44 -11.54 1.92
N GLY A 140 0.51 -10.73 2.40
CA GLY A 140 -0.51 -10.03 1.60
C GLY A 140 -0.30 -8.53 1.41
N THR A 141 0.73 -7.93 2.00
CA THR A 141 0.98 -6.46 1.93
C THR A 141 1.75 -6.04 0.69
N GLY A 142 1.75 -4.74 0.43
CA GLY A 142 2.63 -4.12 -0.53
C GLY A 142 4.09 -4.12 -0.07
N ILE A 143 4.95 -3.53 -0.89
CA ILE A 143 6.38 -3.46 -0.62
C ILE A 143 6.91 -2.02 -0.63
N PHE A 144 7.80 -1.73 0.29
CA PHE A 144 8.68 -0.57 0.24
C PHE A 144 10.09 -1.04 -0.09
N ALA A 145 10.67 -0.56 -1.18
CA ALA A 145 11.94 -1.03 -1.70
C ALA A 145 12.90 0.12 -1.99
N ALA A 146 14.19 -0.16 -1.89
CA ALA A 146 15.25 0.73 -2.33
C ALA A 146 16.27 -0.06 -3.15
N THR A 147 16.74 0.53 -4.25
CA THR A 147 17.80 -0.02 -5.08
C THR A 147 18.89 1.01 -5.35
N CYS A 148 20.15 0.59 -5.35
CA CYS A 148 21.29 1.39 -5.81
C CYS A 148 21.53 1.25 -7.33
N LEU A 149 20.72 0.46 -8.04
CA LEU A 149 20.84 0.27 -9.48
C LEU A 149 20.30 1.51 -10.23
N PRO A 150 21.08 2.14 -11.13
CA PRO A 150 20.60 3.24 -11.94
C PRO A 150 19.76 2.72 -13.12
N LEU A 151 18.50 2.36 -12.85
CA LEU A 151 17.60 1.71 -13.83
C LEU A 151 17.24 2.58 -15.05
N TRP A 152 17.64 3.85 -15.08
CA TRP A 152 17.53 4.73 -16.26
C TRP A 152 18.79 4.72 -17.15
N SER A 153 19.74 3.81 -16.89
CA SER A 153 20.98 3.75 -17.65
C SER A 153 20.72 3.51 -19.14
N ILE A 154 21.49 4.19 -19.97
CA ILE A 154 21.52 3.95 -21.41
C ILE A 154 21.95 2.52 -21.75
N SER A 155 22.74 1.87 -20.89
CA SER A 155 23.20 0.49 -21.07
C SER A 155 22.04 -0.52 -21.03
N LEU A 156 20.87 -0.12 -20.51
CA LEU A 156 19.66 -0.94 -20.49
C LEU A 156 18.76 -0.77 -21.71
N LEU A 157 19.11 0.09 -22.69
CA LEU A 157 18.25 0.31 -23.87
C LEU A 157 17.91 -0.99 -24.62
N ASP A 158 18.90 -1.83 -24.84
CA ASP A 158 18.71 -3.12 -25.53
C ASP A 158 18.12 -4.21 -24.61
N ASN A 159 17.94 -3.90 -23.32
CA ASN A 159 17.49 -4.83 -22.27
C ASN A 159 16.29 -4.22 -21.50
N ALA A 160 15.46 -3.42 -22.20
CA ALA A 160 14.29 -2.80 -21.60
C ALA A 160 13.29 -3.83 -21.08
N GLN A 161 13.11 -4.95 -21.79
CA GLN A 161 12.24 -6.06 -21.36
C GLN A 161 12.76 -6.73 -20.08
N ASP A 162 14.07 -6.94 -19.96
CA ASP A 162 14.67 -7.47 -18.72
C ASP A 162 14.49 -6.49 -17.56
N THR A 163 14.51 -5.18 -17.84
CA THR A 163 14.23 -4.14 -16.85
C THR A 163 12.77 -4.18 -16.40
N VAL A 164 11.82 -4.34 -17.33
CA VAL A 164 10.41 -4.54 -17.00
C VAL A 164 10.23 -5.81 -16.18
N ALA A 165 10.79 -6.94 -16.60
CA ALA A 165 10.68 -8.21 -15.88
C ALA A 165 11.25 -8.12 -14.45
N TRP A 166 12.35 -7.37 -14.27
CA TRP A 166 12.94 -7.11 -12.96
C TRP A 166 12.02 -6.25 -12.07
N LEU A 167 11.37 -5.23 -12.64
CA LEU A 167 10.38 -4.43 -11.91
C LEU A 167 9.10 -5.23 -11.60
N GLU A 168 8.68 -6.11 -12.52
CA GLU A 168 7.54 -7.01 -12.32
C GLU A 168 7.83 -8.03 -11.22
N SER A 169 9.07 -8.54 -11.12
CA SER A 169 9.43 -9.46 -10.05
C SER A 169 9.30 -8.78 -8.68
N LEU A 170 9.73 -7.52 -8.55
CA LEU A 170 9.49 -6.72 -7.34
C LEU A 170 8.00 -6.53 -7.08
N LEU A 171 7.23 -6.06 -8.08
CA LEU A 171 5.79 -5.85 -7.88
C LEU A 171 5.04 -7.15 -7.54
N SER A 172 5.49 -8.31 -8.05
CA SER A 172 4.89 -9.61 -7.73
C SER A 172 5.01 -9.97 -6.24
N LEU A 173 5.94 -9.33 -5.52
CA LEU A 173 6.08 -9.46 -4.08
C LEU A 173 5.04 -8.62 -3.34
N ALA A 174 4.49 -7.56 -3.93
CA ALA A 174 3.32 -6.90 -3.37
C ALA A 174 2.15 -7.88 -3.50
N GLY A 175 1.43 -8.16 -2.41
CA GLY A 175 0.22 -9.00 -2.46
C GLY A 175 -0.74 -8.50 -3.55
N ASN A 176 -1.70 -9.31 -3.99
CA ASN A 176 -2.61 -8.83 -5.04
C ASN A 176 -3.36 -7.60 -4.54
N ALA A 177 -3.36 -6.53 -5.36
CA ALA A 177 -4.34 -5.47 -5.16
C ALA A 177 -5.70 -6.16 -5.09
N VAL A 178 -6.52 -5.82 -4.10
CA VAL A 178 -7.95 -5.99 -4.30
C VAL A 178 -8.24 -5.24 -5.59
N VAL A 179 -8.68 -5.95 -6.62
CA VAL A 179 -9.10 -5.32 -7.86
C VAL A 179 -10.33 -4.51 -7.49
N ASP A 180 -10.09 -3.28 -7.02
CA ASP A 180 -11.06 -2.21 -7.12
C ASP A 180 -11.28 -2.10 -8.62
N SER A 181 -12.39 -2.67 -9.05
CA SER A 181 -12.98 -2.44 -10.35
C SER A 181 -13.40 -0.99 -10.32
N SER A 182 -12.42 -0.09 -10.45
CA SER A 182 -12.62 1.35 -10.46
C SER A 182 -13.23 1.77 -11.81
N ALA A 183 -14.44 1.28 -12.08
CA ALA A 183 -15.49 2.23 -12.35
C ALA A 183 -15.62 3.08 -11.08
N GLU A 184 -16.00 4.36 -11.22
CA GLU A 184 -16.56 5.15 -10.12
C GLU A 184 -17.37 4.25 -9.16
N PRO A 185 -17.46 4.53 -7.85
CA PRO A 185 -18.40 3.82 -6.99
C PRO A 185 -19.81 4.09 -7.51
N GLN A 186 -20.22 3.35 -8.55
CA GLN A 186 -21.58 2.94 -8.73
C GLN A 186 -21.82 2.17 -7.45
N ALA A 187 -22.56 2.83 -6.55
CA ALA A 187 -23.26 2.20 -5.45
C ALA A 187 -23.51 0.76 -5.88
N SER A 188 -22.76 -0.18 -5.31
CA SER A 188 -22.95 -1.57 -5.67
C SER A 188 -24.44 -1.78 -5.41
N SER A 189 -25.18 -2.16 -6.45
CA SER A 189 -26.60 -2.46 -6.30
C SER A 189 -26.79 -3.77 -5.53
N ALA A 190 -25.83 -4.13 -4.67
CA ALA A 190 -26.00 -5.11 -3.63
C ALA A 190 -27.09 -4.54 -2.72
N GLU A 191 -28.30 -5.03 -2.94
CA GLU A 191 -29.45 -4.68 -2.13
C GLU A 191 -29.11 -4.96 -0.66
N LEU A 192 -28.93 -3.89 0.11
CA LEU A 192 -28.62 -3.99 1.54
C LEU A 192 -29.72 -4.80 2.21
N LYS A 193 -29.31 -5.84 2.94
CA LYS A 193 -30.25 -6.64 3.71
C LYS A 193 -30.72 -5.83 4.92
N PRO A 194 -31.90 -6.15 5.48
CA PRO A 194 -32.35 -5.54 6.72
C PRO A 194 -31.31 -5.62 7.86
N THR A 195 -30.55 -6.72 7.92
CA THR A 195 -29.44 -6.90 8.87
C THR A 195 -28.32 -5.89 8.67
N ASP A 196 -28.04 -5.46 7.44
CA ASP A 196 -26.99 -4.49 7.13
C ASP A 196 -27.37 -3.10 7.67
N TYR A 197 -28.64 -2.71 7.55
CA TYR A 197 -29.14 -1.48 8.18
C TYR A 197 -29.11 -1.55 9.71
N THR A 198 -29.42 -2.71 10.31
CA THR A 198 -29.28 -2.88 11.77
C THR A 198 -27.84 -2.68 12.22
N LEU A 199 -26.86 -3.18 11.45
CA LEU A 199 -25.45 -2.96 11.75
C LEU A 199 -25.07 -1.48 11.67
N LEU A 200 -25.49 -0.77 10.62
CA LEU A 200 -25.25 0.68 10.48
C LEU A 200 -25.86 1.46 11.66
N VAL A 201 -27.08 1.12 12.07
CA VAL A 201 -27.74 1.71 13.24
C VAL A 201 -26.93 1.46 14.52
N CYS A 202 -26.49 0.22 14.77
CA CYS A 202 -25.68 -0.12 15.94
C CYS A 202 -24.32 0.59 15.94
N MET A 203 -23.63 0.64 14.80
CA MET A 203 -22.35 1.33 14.65
C MET A 203 -22.49 2.83 14.90
N GLN A 204 -23.57 3.45 14.40
CA GLN A 204 -23.86 4.87 14.61
C GLN A 204 -24.26 5.18 16.06
N ALA A 205 -25.04 4.29 16.69
CA ALA A 205 -25.58 4.52 18.02
C ALA A 205 -24.54 4.29 19.12
N TRP A 206 -23.69 3.28 18.96
CA TRP A 206 -22.77 2.84 20.01
C TRP A 206 -21.31 3.14 19.70
N ASP A 207 -21.03 3.81 18.58
CA ASP A 207 -19.67 4.16 18.16
C ASP A 207 -18.77 2.92 18.09
N ILE A 208 -19.27 1.91 17.36
CA ILE A 208 -18.66 0.59 17.22
C ILE A 208 -18.05 0.45 15.82
N HIS A 209 -16.88 -0.18 15.73
CA HIS A 209 -16.10 -0.27 14.50
C HIS A 209 -15.73 -1.71 14.12
N THR A 210 -15.92 -2.68 15.02
CA THR A 210 -15.52 -4.07 14.80
C THR A 210 -16.66 -5.07 15.04
N VAL A 211 -16.52 -6.27 14.44
CA VAL A 211 -17.49 -7.37 14.60
C VAL A 211 -17.56 -7.80 16.06
N GLU A 212 -16.41 -7.86 16.73
CA GLU A 212 -16.26 -8.24 18.13
C GLU A 212 -16.99 -7.27 19.06
N GLU A 213 -16.84 -5.98 18.82
CA GLU A 213 -17.55 -4.93 19.57
C GLU A 213 -19.07 -5.01 19.37
N VAL A 214 -19.56 -5.27 18.15
CA VAL A 214 -21.00 -5.48 17.91
C VAL A 214 -21.51 -6.73 18.62
N SER A 215 -20.78 -7.85 18.51
CA SER A 215 -21.13 -9.10 19.17
C SER A 215 -21.19 -8.93 20.70
N GLN A 216 -20.22 -8.19 21.25
CA GLN A 216 -20.17 -7.86 22.67
C GLN A 216 -21.30 -6.92 23.10
N ALA A 217 -21.61 -5.90 22.30
CA ALA A 217 -22.70 -4.96 22.56
C ALA A 217 -24.08 -5.66 22.53
N LEU A 218 -24.30 -6.54 21.55
CA LEU A 218 -25.53 -7.33 21.43
C LEU A 218 -25.68 -8.37 22.55
N SER A 219 -24.57 -8.92 23.05
CA SER A 219 -24.57 -9.88 24.17
C SER A 219 -24.81 -9.23 25.54
N ASN A 220 -24.43 -7.95 25.68
CA ASN A 220 -24.51 -7.22 26.95
C ASN A 220 -25.72 -6.27 27.05
N GLY A 221 -26.45 -6.04 25.95
CA GLY A 221 -27.67 -5.23 25.95
C GLY A 221 -28.81 -5.86 26.75
N ALA A 222 -29.77 -5.04 27.17
CA ALA A 222 -31.06 -5.48 27.75
C ALA A 222 -31.76 -6.51 26.82
N PRO A 223 -32.75 -7.32 27.28
CA PRO A 223 -33.30 -8.45 26.52
C PRO A 223 -33.71 -8.00 25.11
N SER A 224 -32.94 -8.48 24.14
CA SER A 224 -32.61 -7.74 22.92
C SER A 224 -33.80 -7.45 22.01
N LEU A 225 -33.87 -6.21 21.51
CA LEU A 225 -34.77 -5.82 20.42
C LEU A 225 -34.50 -6.61 19.13
N PHE A 226 -33.27 -7.11 18.91
CA PHE A 226 -32.89 -7.92 17.74
C PHE A 226 -31.74 -8.91 18.03
N THR A 227 -31.83 -10.15 17.54
CA THR A 227 -30.72 -11.13 17.60
C THR A 227 -30.14 -11.29 16.21
N ILE A 228 -28.84 -11.01 16.05
CA ILE A 228 -28.11 -11.24 14.80
C ILE A 228 -27.14 -12.40 15.03
N PRO A 229 -27.25 -13.51 14.27
CA PRO A 229 -26.27 -14.58 14.28
C PRO A 229 -24.86 -14.08 13.97
N GLU A 230 -23.84 -14.65 14.61
CA GLU A 230 -22.44 -14.25 14.40
C GLU A 230 -22.00 -14.36 12.93
N ALA A 231 -22.48 -15.40 12.22
CA ALA A 231 -22.25 -15.54 10.78
C ALA A 231 -22.82 -14.35 9.98
N ASP A 232 -24.00 -13.85 10.35
CA ASP A 232 -24.62 -12.70 9.70
C ASP A 232 -23.91 -11.38 10.03
N LEU A 233 -23.27 -11.27 11.20
CA LEU A 233 -22.39 -10.14 11.54
C LEU A 233 -21.16 -10.11 10.64
N VAL A 234 -20.45 -11.24 10.51
CA VAL A 234 -19.24 -11.33 9.69
C VAL A 234 -19.55 -11.05 8.22
N GLU A 235 -20.60 -11.66 7.69
CA GLU A 235 -21.03 -11.41 6.31
C GLU A 235 -21.54 -9.98 6.10
N GLY A 236 -22.24 -9.41 7.08
CA GLY A 236 -22.75 -8.04 7.02
C GLY A 236 -21.62 -7.01 7.00
N PHE A 237 -20.61 -7.16 7.86
CA PHE A 237 -19.42 -6.30 7.84
C PHE A 237 -18.65 -6.42 6.52
N ALA A 238 -18.55 -7.63 5.96
CA ALA A 238 -17.94 -7.82 4.65
C ALA A 238 -18.71 -7.07 3.55
N ARG A 239 -20.04 -7.23 3.50
CA ARG A 239 -20.91 -6.52 2.53
C ARG A 239 -20.85 -5.00 2.69
N LEU A 240 -20.94 -4.49 3.91
CA LEU A 240 -20.91 -3.05 4.18
C LEU A 240 -19.56 -2.43 3.83
N ARG A 241 -18.46 -3.17 4.04
CA ARG A 241 -17.11 -2.73 3.67
C ARG A 241 -16.93 -2.76 2.15
N GLU A 242 -17.42 -3.81 1.49
CA GLU A 242 -17.43 -3.92 0.02
C GLU A 242 -18.27 -2.82 -0.63
N ALA A 243 -19.37 -2.42 0.01
CA ALA A 243 -20.21 -1.29 -0.42
C ALA A 243 -19.62 0.10 -0.07
N GLY A 244 -18.46 0.17 0.59
CA GLY A 244 -17.83 1.42 0.99
C GLY A 244 -18.55 2.21 2.10
N LEU A 245 -19.50 1.56 2.79
CA LEU A 245 -20.31 2.19 3.84
C LEU A 245 -19.60 2.22 5.19
N ILE A 246 -18.62 1.35 5.38
CA ILE A 246 -17.81 1.28 6.61
C ILE A 246 -16.33 1.09 6.26
N ASP A 247 -15.45 1.63 7.10
CA ASP A 247 -13.99 1.47 7.03
C ASP A 247 -13.41 1.06 8.40
N HIS A 248 -12.10 1.21 8.59
CA HIS A 248 -11.40 0.88 9.84
C HIS A 248 -11.72 1.84 11.01
N ARG A 249 -12.39 2.96 10.75
CA ARG A 249 -12.78 3.99 11.73
C ARG A 249 -14.29 3.99 11.99
N GLY A 250 -15.06 3.07 11.39
CA GLY A 250 -16.51 2.99 11.55
C GLY A 250 -17.26 3.31 10.27
N LEU A 251 -18.37 4.04 10.39
CA LEU A 251 -19.15 4.51 9.24
C LEU A 251 -18.34 5.53 8.43
N THR A 252 -18.38 5.39 7.10
CA THR A 252 -17.89 6.42 6.18
C THR A 252 -18.95 7.51 5.99
N GLU A 253 -18.60 8.62 5.31
CA GLU A 253 -19.57 9.64 4.92
C GLU A 253 -20.73 9.03 4.11
N LEU A 254 -20.43 8.14 3.16
CA LEU A 254 -21.43 7.40 2.38
C LEU A 254 -22.30 6.49 3.26
N GLY A 255 -21.71 5.84 4.27
CA GLY A 255 -22.45 5.04 5.25
C GLY A 255 -23.45 5.86 6.06
N HIS A 256 -23.07 7.07 6.48
CA HIS A 256 -23.97 7.99 7.16
C HIS A 256 -25.11 8.44 6.24
N GLU A 257 -24.81 8.84 5.01
CA GLU A 257 -25.83 9.24 4.03
C GLU A 257 -26.84 8.13 3.78
N VAL A 258 -26.38 6.91 3.48
CA VAL A 258 -27.25 5.74 3.24
C VAL A 258 -28.10 5.41 4.48
N LEU A 259 -27.53 5.50 5.68
CA LEU A 259 -28.27 5.25 6.92
C LEU A 259 -29.40 6.28 7.11
N TYR A 260 -29.12 7.56 6.94
CA TYR A 260 -30.09 8.64 7.18
C TYR A 260 -31.12 8.81 6.05
N GLU A 261 -30.83 8.35 4.84
CA GLU A 261 -31.81 8.22 3.76
C GLU A 261 -32.71 6.98 3.92
N SER A 262 -32.29 5.99 4.71
CA SER A 262 -33.07 4.79 4.96
C SER A 262 -34.22 5.03 5.95
N PRO A 263 -35.28 4.19 5.92
CA PRO A 263 -36.31 4.18 6.96
C PRO A 263 -35.79 3.78 8.35
N TYR A 264 -34.51 3.48 8.51
CA TYR A 264 -33.94 3.00 9.78
C TYR A 264 -33.09 4.05 10.51
N GLY A 265 -32.69 5.14 9.85
CA GLY A 265 -31.77 6.13 10.42
C GLY A 265 -32.27 6.76 11.73
N HIS A 266 -33.58 6.97 11.87
CA HIS A 266 -34.16 7.54 13.10
C HIS A 266 -34.08 6.59 14.30
N TYR A 267 -33.85 5.29 14.09
CA TYR A 267 -33.65 4.35 15.19
C TYR A 267 -32.26 4.49 15.82
N ALA A 268 -31.26 5.04 15.11
CA ALA A 268 -29.93 5.24 15.67
C ALA A 268 -29.95 6.18 16.88
N GLU A 269 -30.69 7.28 16.80
CA GLU A 269 -30.84 8.21 17.93
C GLU A 269 -31.58 7.57 19.12
N ARG A 270 -32.60 6.75 18.85
CA ARG A 270 -33.32 6.02 19.90
C ARG A 270 -32.45 4.94 20.56
N LEU A 271 -31.60 4.29 19.78
CA LEU A 271 -30.71 3.23 20.25
C LEU A 271 -29.52 3.79 21.06
N LYS A 272 -29.12 5.06 20.84
CA LYS A 272 -28.16 5.78 21.70
C LYS A 272 -28.66 5.89 23.14
N GLU A 273 -29.97 6.07 23.34
CA GLU A 273 -30.58 6.16 24.67
C GLU A 273 -30.59 4.81 25.41
N GLU A 274 -30.49 3.71 24.68
CA GLU A 274 -30.44 2.33 25.19
C GLU A 274 -29.02 1.74 25.20
N ALA A 275 -27.99 2.62 25.17
CA ALA A 275 -26.59 2.21 25.04
C ALA A 275 -26.19 1.12 26.05
N PRO A 276 -25.53 0.03 25.60
CA PRO A 276 -25.12 -1.06 26.48
C PRO A 276 -24.06 -0.65 27.51
N TYR A 277 -23.45 0.54 27.39
CA TYR A 277 -22.51 1.12 28.37
C TYR A 277 -22.41 2.65 28.31
N GLU A 278 -22.34 3.31 29.48
CA GLU A 278 -21.73 4.63 29.64
C GLU A 278 -20.20 4.47 29.56
N ARG A 279 -19.53 5.10 28.58
CA ARG A 279 -18.06 5.21 28.58
C ARG A 279 -17.66 6.09 29.79
N LYS A 280 -16.97 5.50 30.77
CA LYS A 280 -16.25 6.25 31.82
C LYS A 280 -14.93 6.79 31.31
#